data_AF-A0AB34JTM0-F1
#
_entry.id   AF-A0AB34JTM0-F1
#
_cell.length_a   1.000
_cell.length_b   1.000
_cell.length_c   1.000
_cell.angle_alpha   90.00
_cell.angle_beta   90.00
_cell.angle_gamma   90.00
#
_symmetry.space_group_name_H-M   'P 1'
#
loop_
_entity.id
_entity.type
_entity.pdbx_description
1 polymer ?
#
loop_
_entity_poly.entity_id
_entity_poly.type
_entity_poly.pdbx_seq_one_letter_code
_entity_poly.pdbx_strand_id
1 'polypeptide(L)' 'MSQPLASNYQREETLDVLYDISQLLQTGLDREALSILVDLTETGVNPEALAAVVHELRRESAALHAASQRSDAAPTGNCR' A
#
# COMPACT_ATOMS: atom_id res chain seq x y z
N MET A 1 -17.07 34.98 4.37
CA MET A 1 -17.77 33.95 3.57
C MET A 1 -16.86 32.74 3.48
N SER A 2 -16.85 31.94 4.55
CA SER A 2 -15.88 30.86 4.73
C SER A 2 -16.54 29.54 4.36
N GLN A 3 -16.22 28.99 3.18
CA GLN A 3 -16.57 27.63 2.82
C GLN A 3 -15.37 26.95 2.14
N PRO A 4 -14.56 26.17 2.88
CA PRO A 4 -13.68 25.17 2.28
C PRO A 4 -14.11 23.71 2.58
N LEU A 5 -15.18 23.49 3.35
CA LEU A 5 -15.56 22.15 3.84
C LEU A 5 -16.06 21.19 2.74
N ALA A 6 -16.76 21.69 1.72
CA ALA A 6 -17.32 20.84 0.66
C ALA A 6 -16.23 20.09 -0.15
N SER A 7 -15.07 20.73 -0.35
CA SER A 7 -13.98 20.15 -1.16
C SER A 7 -13.26 18.98 -0.48
N ASN A 8 -13.07 19.06 0.84
CA ASN A 8 -12.42 17.98 1.60
C ASN A 8 -13.34 16.77 1.71
N TYR A 9 -14.63 17.01 1.97
CA TYR A 9 -15.64 15.95 2.04
C TYR A 9 -15.68 15.11 0.75
N GLN A 10 -15.62 15.78 -0.40
CA GLN A 10 -15.68 15.10 -1.70
C GLN A 10 -14.42 14.26 -1.98
N ARG A 11 -13.25 14.66 -1.48
CA ARG A 11 -12.00 13.89 -1.58
C ARG A 11 -12.05 12.66 -0.69
N GLU A 12 -12.53 12.80 0.55
CA GLU A 12 -12.68 11.69 1.49
C GLU A 12 -13.69 10.65 0.96
N GLU A 13 -14.84 11.08 0.45
CA GLU A 13 -15.85 10.19 -0.14
C GLU A 13 -15.32 9.46 -1.39
N THR A 14 -14.54 10.16 -2.22
CA THR A 14 -13.90 9.53 -3.39
C THR A 14 -12.88 8.48 -2.96
N LEU A 15 -12.07 8.78 -1.94
CA LEU A 15 -11.09 7.82 -1.40
C LEU A 15 -11.78 6.62 -0.75
N ASP A 16 -12.92 6.79 -0.10
CA ASP A 16 -13.72 5.70 0.46
C ASP A 16 -14.16 4.72 -0.63
N VAL A 17 -14.74 5.24 -1.72
CA VAL A 17 -15.19 4.41 -2.85
C VAL A 17 -14.01 3.70 -3.52
N LEU A 18 -12.88 4.39 -3.72
CA LEU A 18 -11.68 3.78 -4.28
C LEU A 18 -11.11 2.69 -3.37
N TYR A 19 -11.16 2.89 -2.06
CA TYR A 19 -10.74 1.88 -1.09
C TYR A 19 -11.62 0.64 -1.16
N ASP A 20 -12.94 0.79 -1.22
CA ASP A 20 -13.87 -0.34 -1.37
C ASP A 20 -13.60 -1.13 -2.66
N ILE A 21 -13.33 -0.46 -3.78
CA ILE A 21 -12.92 -1.10 -5.03
C ILE A 21 -11.59 -1.87 -4.84
N SER A 22 -10.62 -1.27 -4.14
CA SER A 22 -9.32 -1.89 -3.88
C SER A 22 -9.43 -3.17 -3.06
N GLN A 23 -10.38 -3.21 -2.11
CA GLN A 23 -10.67 -4.37 -1.27
C GLN A 23 -11.39 -5.46 -2.07
N LEU A 24 -12.35 -5.08 -2.92
CA LEU A 24 -13.03 -6.02 -3.81
C LEU A 24 -12.07 -6.72 -4.78
N LEU A 25 -11.08 -5.98 -5.30
CA LEU A 25 -10.03 -6.51 -6.17
C LEU A 25 -8.89 -7.22 -5.41
N GLN A 26 -8.95 -7.26 -4.07
CA GLN A 26 -7.94 -7.86 -3.20
C GLN A 26 -6.52 -7.37 -3.49
N THR A 27 -6.37 -6.08 -3.82
CA THR A 27 -5.06 -5.46 -4.11
C THR A 27 -4.16 -5.39 -2.88
N GLY A 28 -4.74 -5.48 -1.67
CA GLY A 28 -4.02 -5.41 -0.40
C GLY A 28 -3.43 -4.02 -0.11
N LEU A 29 -3.97 -2.96 -0.73
CA LEU A 29 -3.58 -1.58 -0.47
C LEU A 29 -4.29 -1.05 0.77
N ASP A 30 -3.51 -0.44 1.66
CA ASP A 30 -4.04 0.28 2.83
C ASP A 30 -4.52 1.68 2.41
N ARG A 31 -5.44 2.25 3.19
CA ARG A 31 -6.02 3.58 2.91
C ARG A 31 -4.97 4.68 2.76
N GLU A 32 -3.92 4.65 3.59
CA GLU A 32 -2.82 5.63 3.53
C GLU A 32 -2.02 5.46 2.23
N ALA A 33 -1.67 4.23 1.87
CA ALA A 33 -1.00 3.92 0.61
C ALA A 33 -1.84 4.37 -0.58
N LEU A 34 -3.14 4.10 -0.58
CA LEU A 34 -4.05 4.51 -1.64
C LEU A 34 -4.10 6.04 -1.81
N SER A 35 -4.16 6.79 -0.71
CA SER A 35 -4.11 8.27 -0.77
C SER A 35 -2.82 8.77 -1.41
N ILE A 36 -1.67 8.21 -1.03
CA ILE A 36 -0.37 8.59 -1.62
C ILE A 36 -0.35 8.27 -3.11
N LEU A 37 -0.88 7.11 -3.52
CA LEU A 37 -0.95 6.74 -4.94
C LEU A 37 -1.83 7.69 -5.73
N VAL A 38 -2.99 8.07 -5.19
CA VAL A 38 -3.88 9.06 -5.81
C VAL A 38 -3.16 10.40 -5.99
N ASP A 39 -2.50 10.90 -4.95
CA ASP A 39 -1.74 12.17 -5.00
C ASP A 39 -0.63 12.13 -6.05
N LEU A 40 0.11 11.01 -6.14
CA LEU A 40 1.13 10.82 -7.17
C LEU A 40 0.50 10.80 -8.57
N THR A 41 -0.66 10.17 -8.73
CA THR A 41 -1.35 10.12 -10.02
C THR A 41 -1.87 11.50 -10.42
N GLU A 42 -2.36 12.30 -9.46
CA GLU A 42 -2.77 13.69 -9.67
C GLU A 42 -1.60 14.60 -10.11
N THR A 43 -0.36 14.29 -9.71
CA THR A 43 0.85 14.99 -10.20
C THR A 43 1.27 14.60 -11.62
N GLY A 44 0.56 13.67 -12.28
CA GLY A 44 0.83 13.24 -13.64
C GLY A 44 1.73 12.01 -13.76
N VAL A 45 1.92 11.27 -12.66
CA VAL A 45 2.63 9.98 -12.69
C VAL A 45 1.77 8.94 -13.40
N ASN A 46 2.39 8.13 -14.25
CA ASN A 46 1.72 7.03 -14.94
C ASN A 46 1.29 5.93 -13.91
N PRO A 47 -0.01 5.57 -13.84
CA PRO A 47 -0.50 4.60 -12.86
C PRO A 47 0.01 3.18 -13.10
N GLU A 48 0.25 2.77 -14.34
CA GLU A 48 0.81 1.45 -14.66
C GLU A 48 2.25 1.30 -14.16
N ALA A 49 3.08 2.32 -14.36
CA ALA A 49 4.45 2.37 -13.86
C ALA A 49 4.47 2.39 -12.33
N LEU A 50 3.58 3.16 -11.71
CA LEU A 50 3.43 3.23 -10.26
C LEU A 50 3.03 1.87 -9.67
N ALA A 51 2.10 1.16 -10.30
CA ALA A 51 1.70 -0.18 -9.90
C ALA A 51 2.87 -1.17 -9.94
N ALA A 52 3.70 -1.12 -10.99
CA ALA A 52 4.89 -1.97 -11.09
C ALA A 52 5.87 -1.73 -9.94
N VAL A 53 6.14 -0.45 -9.61
CA VAL A 53 7.02 -0.08 -8.49
C VAL A 53 6.46 -0.54 -7.15
N VAL A 54 5.16 -0.33 -6.89
CA VAL A 54 4.52 -0.79 -5.65
C VAL A 54 4.59 -2.30 -5.50
N HIS A 55 4.40 -3.04 -6.58
CA HIS A 55 4.45 -4.50 -6.56
C HIS A 55 5.87 -5.01 -6.28
N GLU A 56 6.87 -4.38 -6.88
CA GLU A 56 8.29 -4.67 -6.66
C GLU A 56 8.69 -4.39 -5.20
N LEU A 57 8.33 -3.22 -4.65
CA LEU A 57 8.60 -2.87 -3.26
C LEU A 57 7.96 -3.83 -2.26
N ARG A 58 6.73 -4.30 -2.52
CA ARG A 58 6.06 -5.31 -1.68
C ARG A 58 6.77 -6.66 -1.74
N ARG A 59 7.28 -7.04 -2.91
CA ARG A 59 8.06 -8.28 -3.08
C ARG A 59 9.37 -8.21 -2.31
N GLU A 60 10.11 -7.10 -2.44
CA GLU A 60 11.36 -6.90 -1.72
C GLU A 60 11.16 -6.85 -0.21
N SER A 61 10.13 -6.14 0.29
CA SER A 61 9.85 -6.09 1.73
C SER A 61 9.53 -7.48 2.28
N ALA A 62 8.70 -8.26 1.58
CA ALA A 62 8.39 -9.64 1.97
C ALA A 62 9.64 -10.52 1.99
N ALA A 63 10.53 -10.38 1.00
CA ALA A 63 11.80 -11.10 0.95
C ALA A 63 12.72 -10.74 2.12
N LEU A 64 12.82 -9.46 2.46
CA LEU A 64 13.59 -8.97 3.61
C LEU A 64 13.04 -9.50 4.93
N HIS A 65 11.72 -9.47 5.12
CA HIS A 65 11.07 -10.03 6.31
C HIS A 65 11.31 -11.54 6.42
N ALA A 66 11.20 -12.28 5.32
CA ALA A 66 11.46 -13.72 5.28
C ALA A 66 12.94 -14.07 5.53
N ALA A 67 13.87 -13.22 5.08
CA ALA A 67 15.29 -13.38 5.35
C ALA A 67 15.61 -13.15 6.83
N SER A 68 15.02 -12.09 7.42
CA SER A 68 15.21 -11.78 8.85
C SER A 68 14.71 -12.89 9.76
N GLN A 69 13.53 -13.47 9.47
CA GLN A 69 12.97 -14.61 10.22
C GLN A 69 13.83 -15.89 10.13
N ARG A 70 14.62 -16.05 9.07
CA ARG A 70 15.49 -17.23 8.90
C ARG A 70 16.71 -17.20 9.81
N SER A 71 17.10 -16.03 10.31
CA SER A 71 18.24 -15.84 11.21
C SER A 71 17.96 -16.29 12.65
N ASP A 72 16.69 -16.32 13.06
CA ASP A 72 16.28 -16.67 14.43
C ASP A 72 15.88 -18.14 14.60
N ALA A 73 15.74 -18.89 13.50
CA ALA A 73 15.56 -20.33 13.54
C ALA A 73 16.93 -21.03 13.68
N ALA A 74 17.57 -20.88 14.85
CA ALA A 74 18.68 -21.73 15.22
C ALA A 74 18.19 -23.20 15.19
N PRO A 75 18.88 -24.12 14.48
CA PRO A 75 18.60 -25.52 14.64
C PRO A 75 19.11 -25.87 16.04
N THR A 76 18.21 -26.01 17.01
CA THR A 76 18.53 -26.73 18.25
C THR A 76 18.66 -28.20 17.86
N GLY A 77 19.77 -28.52 17.20
CA GLY A 77 20.38 -29.82 17.35
C GLY A 77 20.72 -29.93 18.83
N ASN A 78 19.97 -30.75 19.55
CA ASN A 78 20.54 -31.38 20.71
C ASN A 78 20.41 -32.89 20.56
N CYS A 79 21.58 -33.46 20.32
CA CYS A 79 21.90 -34.86 20.41
C CYS A 79 21.60 -35.38 21.83
N ARG A 80 20.65 -36.31 21.96
CA ARG A 80 20.78 -37.45 22.87
C ARG A 80 19.83 -38.58 22.51
#